data_AF-A0A0B8PCB6-F1
#
_entry.id   AF-A0A0B8PCB6-F1
#
_cell.length_a   1.000
_cell.length_b   1.000
_cell.length_c   1.000
_cell.angle_alpha   90.00
_cell.angle_beta   90.00
_cell.angle_gamma   90.00
#
_symmetry.space_group_name_H-M   'P 1'
#
loop_
_entity.id
_entity.type
_entity.pdbx_description
1 polymer ?
#
loop_
_entity_poly.entity_id
_entity_poly.type
_entity_poly.pdbx_seq_one_letter_code
_entity_poly.pdbx_strand_id
1 'polypeptide(L)'
;MQLLAVSKTKPNQAILDALEAGHRQFGENYVQEGVEKIQYFQEHHSQFDIEWHFIGPIQSNKTKPIAENFDWVHSVERAKIAKRLSDQRGEDKGPLQVLIQVNTSAEESKSGVNEQEVLELAKSISELPNITLRGLMSIPANVQNYQQQLEAFNELKALFEQLKAQYPQVDTLSMGMSGDMQAAVEAGSTMVRIGTAIFGARDYKK
;
A
#
# COMPACT_ATOMS: atom_id res chain seq x y z
N MET A 1 3.47 -10.66 -10.34
CA MET A 1 4.28 -10.02 -9.30
C MET A 1 4.53 -8.60 -9.72
N GLN A 2 4.19 -7.64 -8.87
CA GLN A 2 4.38 -6.21 -9.08
C GLN A 2 5.48 -5.68 -8.15
N LEU A 3 6.19 -4.66 -8.62
CA LEU A 3 7.20 -3.94 -7.85
C LEU A 3 6.64 -2.55 -7.56
N LEU A 4 6.46 -2.21 -6.28
CA LEU A 4 6.11 -0.86 -5.88
C LEU A 4 7.38 -0.10 -5.50
N ALA A 5 7.72 0.95 -6.26
CA ALA A 5 8.88 1.77 -5.97
C ALA A 5 8.54 2.78 -4.87
N VAL A 6 9.13 2.62 -3.68
CA VAL A 6 8.86 3.47 -2.52
C VAL A 6 9.73 4.73 -2.61
N SER A 7 9.14 5.82 -3.08
CA SER A 7 9.80 7.09 -3.42
C SER A 7 9.79 8.12 -2.30
N LYS A 8 9.25 7.80 -1.11
CA LYS A 8 9.30 8.71 0.04
C LYS A 8 10.72 9.21 0.31
N THR A 9 10.81 10.49 0.65
CA THR A 9 12.05 11.25 0.86
C THR A 9 13.00 11.27 -0.33
N LYS A 10 12.54 10.96 -1.55
CA LYS A 10 13.34 11.04 -2.79
C LYS A 10 12.92 12.25 -3.63
N PRO A 11 13.88 12.90 -4.30
CA PRO A 11 13.58 14.04 -5.17
C PRO A 11 12.81 13.59 -6.41
N ASN A 12 12.09 14.52 -7.04
CA ASN A 12 11.33 14.26 -8.27
C ASN A 12 12.22 13.69 -9.39
N GLN A 13 13.50 14.10 -9.47
CA GLN A 13 14.43 13.55 -10.46
C GLN A 13 14.56 12.02 -10.35
N ALA A 14 14.62 11.46 -9.14
CA ALA A 14 14.74 10.01 -8.98
C ALA A 14 13.49 9.27 -9.46
N ILE A 15 12.31 9.88 -9.33
CA ILE A 15 11.05 9.34 -9.86
C ILE A 15 11.07 9.44 -11.38
N LEU A 16 11.53 10.57 -11.94
CA LEU A 16 11.67 10.76 -13.39
C LEU A 16 12.60 9.73 -14.02
N ASP A 17 13.77 9.49 -13.42
CA ASP A 17 14.71 8.46 -13.90
C ASP A 17 14.05 7.07 -13.93
N ALA A 18 13.25 6.74 -12.91
CA ALA A 18 12.49 5.48 -12.86
C ALA A 18 11.37 5.43 -13.91
N LEU A 19 10.68 6.54 -14.18
CA LEU A 19 9.67 6.65 -15.24
C LEU A 19 10.28 6.45 -16.63
N GLU A 20 11.44 7.05 -16.89
CA GLU A 20 12.19 6.88 -18.12
C GLU A 20 12.69 5.44 -18.30
N ALA A 21 12.99 4.74 -17.21
CA ALA A 21 13.29 3.31 -17.20
C ALA A 21 12.04 2.40 -17.37
N GLY A 22 10.84 2.97 -17.55
CA GLY A 22 9.59 2.24 -17.79
C GLY A 22 8.78 1.89 -16.54
N HIS A 23 9.24 2.29 -15.34
CA HIS A 23 8.48 2.07 -14.11
C HIS A 23 7.26 2.98 -14.02
N ARG A 24 6.17 2.57 -13.38
CA ARG A 24 4.92 3.36 -13.32
C ARG A 24 4.26 3.44 -11.95
N GLN A 25 4.64 2.57 -11.00
CA GLN A 25 3.96 2.42 -9.70
C GLN A 25 4.80 2.97 -8.55
N PHE A 26 4.32 4.03 -7.90
CA PHE A 26 5.08 4.70 -6.83
C PHE A 26 4.35 4.73 -5.51
N GLY A 27 5.08 4.45 -4.44
CA GLY A 27 4.58 4.37 -3.07
C GLY A 27 5.04 5.53 -2.20
N GLU A 28 4.09 6.22 -1.56
CA GLU A 28 4.36 7.33 -0.65
C GLU A 28 3.80 7.08 0.76
N ASN A 29 4.52 7.53 1.78
CA ASN A 29 4.13 7.35 3.18
C ASN A 29 3.55 8.63 3.81
N TYR A 30 3.89 9.79 3.27
CA TYR A 30 3.53 11.08 3.84
C TYR A 30 2.58 11.79 2.90
N VAL A 31 1.37 12.09 3.39
CA VAL A 31 0.27 12.62 2.56
C VAL A 31 0.67 13.91 1.84
N GLN A 32 1.33 14.83 2.55
CA GLN A 32 1.75 16.10 1.96
C GLN A 32 2.78 15.89 0.84
N GLU A 33 3.85 15.15 1.13
CA GLU A 33 4.90 14.85 0.13
C GLU A 33 4.32 14.15 -1.10
N GLY A 34 3.43 13.17 -0.89
CA GLY A 34 2.83 12.45 -2.00
C GLY A 34 1.90 13.31 -2.85
N VAL A 35 1.08 14.18 -2.24
CA VAL A 35 0.24 15.12 -2.99
C VAL A 35 1.08 16.11 -3.78
N GLU A 36 2.15 16.66 -3.19
CA GLU A 36 3.07 17.58 -3.87
C GLU A 36 3.72 16.92 -5.09
N LYS A 37 4.13 15.64 -4.98
CA LYS A 37 4.66 14.86 -6.09
C LYS A 37 3.61 14.58 -7.17
N ILE A 38 2.42 14.13 -6.79
CA ILE A 38 1.33 13.84 -7.73
C ILE A 38 1.03 15.08 -8.58
N GLN A 39 0.87 16.24 -7.92
CA GLN A 39 0.60 17.51 -8.60
C GLN A 39 1.76 17.92 -9.51
N TYR A 40 3.00 17.81 -9.03
CA TYR A 40 4.19 18.11 -9.83
C TYR A 40 4.23 17.28 -11.13
N PHE A 41 4.03 15.95 -11.03
CA PHE A 41 4.08 15.08 -12.21
C PHE A 41 2.87 15.25 -13.14
N GLN A 42 1.70 15.54 -12.60
CA GLN A 42 0.53 15.89 -13.42
C GLN A 42 0.75 17.19 -14.20
N GLU A 43 1.40 18.20 -13.61
CA GLU A 43 1.65 19.49 -14.24
C GLU A 43 2.81 19.46 -15.24
N HIS A 44 3.91 18.78 -14.89
CA HIS A 44 5.18 18.87 -15.64
C HIS A 44 5.45 17.65 -16.52
N HIS A 45 4.77 16.52 -16.28
CA HIS A 45 5.09 15.23 -16.87
C HIS A 45 3.83 14.39 -17.18
N SER A 46 2.74 15.03 -17.61
CA SER A 46 1.43 14.41 -17.88
C SER A 46 1.43 13.32 -18.96
N GLN A 47 2.52 13.18 -19.73
CA GLN A 47 2.71 12.08 -20.67
C GLN A 47 2.92 10.71 -19.99
N PHE A 48 3.29 10.69 -18.70
CA PHE A 48 3.43 9.45 -17.95
C PHE A 48 2.13 9.11 -17.22
N ASP A 49 1.66 7.88 -17.45
CA ASP A 49 0.54 7.30 -16.70
C ASP A 49 1.07 6.71 -15.38
N ILE A 50 1.08 7.51 -14.32
CA ILE A 50 1.66 7.14 -13.02
C ILE A 50 0.56 6.65 -12.09
N GLU A 51 0.74 5.45 -11.54
CA GLU A 51 -0.12 4.88 -10.49
C GLU A 51 0.47 5.19 -9.11
N TRP A 52 -0.29 5.90 -8.28
CA TRP A 52 0.16 6.36 -6.97
C TRP A 52 -0.48 5.55 -5.83
N HIS A 53 0.37 5.02 -4.94
CA HIS A 53 -0.02 4.21 -3.81
C HIS A 53 0.31 4.93 -2.49
N PHE A 54 -0.70 5.13 -1.65
CA PHE A 54 -0.48 5.56 -0.27
C PHE A 54 -0.26 4.33 0.63
N ILE A 55 0.90 4.24 1.26
CA ILE A 55 1.33 3.09 2.07
C ILE A 55 1.74 3.47 3.50
N GLY A 56 1.48 4.71 3.91
CA GLY A 56 1.74 5.22 5.26
C GLY A 56 0.53 5.10 6.20
N PRO A 57 0.69 5.37 7.51
CA PRO A 57 -0.43 5.40 8.44
C PRO A 57 -1.44 6.51 8.11
N ILE A 58 -2.74 6.26 8.32
CA ILE A 58 -3.81 7.17 7.94
C ILE A 58 -4.41 7.89 9.15
N GLN A 59 -4.19 9.20 9.22
CA GLN A 59 -4.92 10.08 10.13
C GLN A 59 -6.27 10.46 9.52
N SER A 60 -7.34 10.48 10.34
CA SER A 60 -8.71 10.73 9.84
C SER A 60 -8.87 12.07 9.11
N ASN A 61 -8.15 13.12 9.53
CA ASN A 61 -8.16 14.44 8.89
C ASN A 61 -7.40 14.47 7.55
N LYS A 62 -6.67 13.41 7.20
CA LYS A 62 -5.92 13.29 5.95
C LYS A 62 -6.58 12.37 4.92
N THR A 63 -7.75 11.79 5.22
CA THR A 63 -8.45 10.91 4.27
C THR A 63 -8.86 11.62 2.98
N LYS A 64 -9.25 12.89 3.05
CA LYS A 64 -9.68 13.67 1.87
C LYS A 64 -8.57 13.83 0.83
N PRO A 65 -7.39 14.41 1.18
CA PRO A 65 -6.30 14.50 0.21
C PRO A 65 -5.82 13.13 -0.28
N ILE A 66 -5.91 12.07 0.54
CA ILE A 66 -5.60 10.72 0.06
C ILE A 66 -6.60 10.28 -1.03
N ALA A 67 -7.90 10.36 -0.73
CA ALA A 67 -8.96 9.92 -1.63
C ALA A 67 -9.00 10.70 -2.95
N GLU A 68 -8.65 11.98 -2.93
CA GLU A 68 -8.63 12.85 -4.11
C GLU A 68 -7.40 12.63 -4.98
N ASN A 69 -6.26 12.17 -4.44
CA ASN A 69 -4.99 12.19 -5.17
C ASN A 69 -4.46 10.79 -5.54
N PHE A 70 -4.59 9.79 -4.67
CA PHE A 70 -3.98 8.46 -4.88
C PHE A 70 -4.90 7.49 -5.62
N ASP A 71 -4.32 6.46 -6.24
CA ASP A 71 -5.06 5.38 -6.90
C ASP A 71 -5.26 4.18 -5.98
N TRP A 72 -4.29 3.97 -5.09
CA TRP A 72 -4.28 2.88 -4.12
C TRP A 72 -4.03 3.36 -2.69
N VAL A 73 -4.64 2.67 -1.72
CA VAL A 73 -4.36 2.86 -0.28
C VAL A 73 -4.18 1.50 0.38
N HIS A 74 -2.99 1.25 0.94
CA HIS A 74 -2.65 -0.08 1.45
C HIS A 74 -2.87 -0.23 2.96
N SER A 75 -3.09 0.87 3.66
CA SER A 75 -3.00 0.98 5.11
C SER A 75 -4.37 1.17 5.79
N VAL A 76 -5.43 0.61 5.21
CA VAL A 76 -6.77 0.69 5.82
C VAL A 76 -6.86 -0.28 6.99
N GLU A 77 -7.10 0.26 8.19
CA GLU A 77 -7.13 -0.53 9.44
C GLU A 77 -8.44 -0.36 10.24
N ARG A 78 -9.44 0.36 9.71
CA ARG A 78 -10.74 0.54 10.39
C ARG A 78 -11.82 1.05 9.45
N ALA A 79 -13.06 0.63 9.70
CA ALA A 79 -14.22 0.95 8.85
C ALA A 79 -14.45 2.46 8.68
N LYS A 80 -14.20 3.26 9.74
CA LYS A 80 -14.31 4.73 9.66
C LYS A 80 -13.38 5.34 8.61
N ILE A 81 -12.17 4.80 8.43
CA ILE A 81 -11.23 5.30 7.42
C ILE A 81 -11.71 4.90 6.02
N ALA A 82 -12.09 3.64 5.83
CA ALA A 82 -12.66 3.16 4.56
C ALA A 82 -13.86 4.01 4.11
N LYS A 83 -14.83 4.24 5.01
CA LYS A 83 -16.00 5.06 4.72
C LYS A 83 -15.61 6.47 4.29
N ARG A 84 -14.70 7.12 5.02
CA ARG A 84 -14.24 8.47 4.67
C ARG A 84 -13.55 8.52 3.33
N LEU A 85 -12.73 7.51 3.00
CA LEU A 85 -12.09 7.42 1.69
C LEU A 85 -13.14 7.29 0.58
N SER A 86 -14.16 6.44 0.77
CA SER A 86 -15.27 6.30 -0.19
C SER A 86 -16.10 7.57 -0.34
N ASP A 87 -16.46 8.22 0.77
CA ASP A 87 -17.27 9.45 0.77
C ASP A 87 -16.53 10.63 0.11
N GLN A 88 -15.19 10.61 0.12
CA GLN A 88 -14.33 11.72 -0.32
C GLN A 88 -13.62 11.45 -1.65
N ARG A 89 -13.88 10.30 -2.28
CA ARG A 89 -13.37 9.99 -3.61
C ARG A 89 -14.04 10.91 -4.64
N GLY A 90 -13.25 11.61 -5.44
CA GLY A 90 -13.77 12.47 -6.51
C GLY A 90 -14.51 11.67 -7.57
N GLU A 91 -15.62 12.21 -8.10
CA GLU A 91 -16.45 11.58 -9.14
C GLU A 91 -15.73 11.47 -10.48
N ASP A 92 -14.73 12.31 -10.71
CA ASP A 92 -13.83 12.31 -11.86
C ASP A 92 -12.80 11.18 -11.81
N LYS A 93 -12.72 10.45 -10.70
CA LYS A 93 -11.84 9.30 -10.52
C LYS A 93 -12.62 8.00 -10.45
N GLY A 94 -12.04 6.93 -11.01
CA GLY A 94 -12.51 5.57 -10.74
C GLY A 94 -12.38 5.19 -9.26
N PRO A 95 -12.97 4.05 -8.83
CA PRO A 95 -12.92 3.61 -7.44
C PRO A 95 -11.49 3.55 -6.90
N LEU A 96 -11.31 4.00 -5.66
CA LEU A 96 -10.02 3.91 -4.98
C LEU A 96 -9.74 2.45 -4.61
N GLN A 97 -8.58 1.94 -5.00
CA GLN A 97 -8.19 0.57 -4.70
C GLN A 97 -7.66 0.50 -3.26
N VAL A 98 -8.16 -0.44 -2.46
CA VAL A 98 -7.77 -0.51 -1.04
C VAL A 98 -7.30 -1.90 -0.63
N LEU A 99 -6.29 -1.93 0.24
CA LEU A 99 -5.88 -3.12 0.98
C LEU A 99 -6.16 -2.90 2.48
N ILE A 100 -6.48 -3.99 3.16
CA ILE A 100 -6.55 -4.02 4.63
C ILE A 100 -5.14 -4.26 5.16
N GLN A 101 -4.67 -3.39 6.04
CA GLN A 101 -3.42 -3.61 6.76
C GLN A 101 -3.66 -4.54 7.95
N VAL A 102 -2.95 -5.65 7.99
CA VAL A 102 -3.02 -6.67 9.03
C VAL A 102 -1.79 -6.61 9.91
N ASN A 103 -1.99 -6.56 11.21
CA ASN A 103 -0.93 -6.69 12.21
C ASN A 103 -0.65 -8.17 12.47
N THR A 104 0.41 -8.70 11.86
CA THR A 104 0.82 -10.10 12.00
C THR A 104 1.83 -10.33 13.14
N SER A 105 2.26 -9.29 13.86
CA SER A 105 3.26 -9.46 14.91
C SER A 105 2.69 -9.61 16.32
N ALA A 106 1.35 -9.62 16.47
CA ALA A 106 0.65 -9.65 17.76
C ALA A 106 1.11 -8.57 18.78
N GLU A 107 1.75 -7.50 18.30
CA GLU A 107 2.20 -6.38 19.13
C GLU A 107 1.16 -5.28 19.03
N GLU A 108 0.49 -4.93 20.15
CA GLU A 108 -0.55 -3.89 20.18
C GLU A 108 -0.06 -2.51 19.71
N SER A 109 1.26 -2.27 19.75
CA SER A 109 1.89 -1.03 19.31
C SER A 109 1.98 -0.90 17.78
N LYS A 110 1.77 -1.98 17.02
CA LYS A 110 1.84 -1.97 15.56
C LYS A 110 0.47 -1.72 14.91
N SER A 111 0.49 -0.95 13.83
CA SER A 111 -0.69 -0.60 13.04
C SER A 111 -1.25 -1.80 12.27
N GLY A 112 -2.55 -1.76 12.00
CA GLY A 112 -3.31 -2.82 11.34
C GLY A 112 -4.32 -3.51 12.25
N VAL A 113 -5.29 -4.17 11.61
CA VAL A 113 -6.28 -5.01 12.29
C VAL A 113 -5.69 -6.38 12.63
N ASN A 114 -6.25 -7.04 13.64
CA ASN A 114 -5.96 -8.44 13.88
C ASN A 114 -6.68 -9.35 12.86
N GLU A 115 -6.31 -10.62 12.81
CA GLU A 115 -6.87 -11.59 11.86
C GLU A 115 -8.39 -11.76 12.00
N GLN A 116 -8.91 -11.69 13.23
CA GLN A 116 -10.33 -11.86 13.52
C GLN A 116 -11.17 -10.68 12.99
N GLU A 117 -10.58 -9.49 12.94
CA GLU A 117 -11.21 -8.25 12.48
C GLU A 117 -11.20 -8.09 10.94
N VAL A 118 -10.35 -8.84 10.22
CA VAL A 118 -10.19 -8.68 8.76
C VAL A 118 -11.49 -8.92 8.01
N LEU A 119 -12.24 -9.97 8.35
CA LEU A 119 -13.48 -10.31 7.63
C LEU A 119 -14.60 -9.28 7.88
N GLU A 120 -14.69 -8.75 9.10
CA GLU A 120 -15.65 -7.69 9.44
C GLU A 120 -15.33 -6.39 8.71
N LEU A 121 -14.05 -6.01 8.69
CA LEU A 121 -13.61 -4.84 7.95
C LEU A 121 -13.79 -5.01 6.43
N ALA A 122 -13.49 -6.20 5.90
CA ALA A 122 -13.69 -6.52 4.49
C ALA A 122 -15.16 -6.38 4.08
N LYS A 123 -16.08 -6.90 4.89
CA LYS A 123 -17.52 -6.72 4.67
C LYS A 123 -17.88 -5.24 4.60
N SER A 124 -17.43 -4.47 5.60
CA SER A 124 -17.68 -3.02 5.66
C SER A 124 -17.13 -2.27 4.44
N ILE A 125 -15.97 -2.68 3.91
CA ILE A 125 -15.37 -2.10 2.70
C ILE A 125 -16.17 -2.47 1.46
N SER A 126 -16.62 -3.72 1.35
CA SER A 126 -17.32 -4.23 0.16
C SER A 126 -18.67 -3.57 -0.11
N GLU A 127 -19.28 -2.97 0.92
CA GLU A 127 -20.57 -2.25 0.83
C GLU A 127 -20.40 -0.78 0.38
N LEU A 128 -19.15 -0.29 0.21
CA LEU A 128 -18.86 1.10 -0.13
C LEU A 128 -18.70 1.29 -1.65
N PRO A 129 -19.36 2.30 -2.26
CA PRO A 129 -19.48 2.39 -3.72
C PRO A 129 -18.23 2.91 -4.46
N ASN A 130 -17.40 3.72 -3.80
CA ASN A 130 -16.30 4.44 -4.47
C ASN A 130 -14.91 3.90 -4.11
N ILE A 131 -14.86 2.74 -3.47
CA ILE A 131 -13.62 2.02 -3.19
C ILE A 131 -13.78 0.56 -3.57
N THR A 132 -12.66 -0.13 -3.75
CA THR A 132 -12.65 -1.55 -4.14
C THR A 132 -11.65 -2.29 -3.28
N LEU A 133 -12.12 -3.32 -2.57
CA LEU A 133 -11.25 -4.18 -1.78
C LEU A 133 -10.42 -5.08 -2.70
N ARG A 134 -9.10 -4.90 -2.68
CA ARG A 134 -8.16 -5.64 -3.54
C ARG A 134 -7.30 -6.64 -2.79
N GLY A 135 -7.31 -6.61 -1.46
CA GLY A 135 -6.69 -7.65 -0.64
C GLY A 135 -6.04 -7.12 0.63
N LEU A 136 -4.85 -7.62 0.93
CA LEU A 136 -4.19 -7.45 2.22
C LEU A 136 -2.81 -6.81 2.09
N MET A 137 -2.40 -6.12 3.14
CA MET A 137 -1.06 -5.59 3.34
C MET A 137 -0.56 -5.97 4.72
N SER A 138 0.73 -6.26 4.87
CA SER A 138 1.36 -6.31 6.18
C SER A 138 2.79 -5.77 6.17
N ILE A 139 3.23 -5.32 7.34
CA ILE A 139 4.59 -4.98 7.69
C ILE A 139 4.94 -5.82 8.91
N PRO A 140 5.50 -7.04 8.72
CA PRO A 140 5.81 -7.93 9.84
C PRO A 140 6.93 -7.37 10.72
N ALA A 141 7.17 -8.04 11.85
CA ALA A 141 8.32 -7.73 12.69
C ALA A 141 9.64 -7.83 11.90
N ASN A 142 10.56 -6.91 12.16
CA ASN A 142 11.86 -6.90 11.51
C ASN A 142 12.77 -7.99 12.11
N VAL A 143 12.62 -9.21 11.62
CA VAL A 143 13.43 -10.37 12.00
C VAL A 143 14.44 -10.69 10.90
N GLN A 144 15.65 -11.11 11.29
CA GLN A 144 16.72 -11.46 10.34
C GLN A 144 16.63 -12.92 9.87
N ASN A 145 15.91 -13.77 10.61
CA ASN A 145 15.81 -15.18 10.30
C ASN A 145 14.81 -15.41 9.15
N TYR A 146 15.30 -15.98 8.05
CA TYR A 146 14.49 -16.27 6.86
C TYR A 146 13.25 -17.10 7.16
N GLN A 147 13.39 -18.16 7.96
CA GLN A 147 12.29 -19.06 8.28
C GLN A 147 11.17 -18.33 9.05
N GLN A 148 11.53 -17.46 9.99
CA GLN A 148 10.57 -16.61 10.71
C GLN A 148 9.89 -15.59 9.78
N GLN A 149 10.62 -15.02 8.82
CA GLN A 149 10.01 -14.14 7.80
C GLN A 149 8.98 -14.92 6.96
N LEU A 150 9.36 -16.11 6.50
CA LEU A 150 8.52 -16.96 5.66
C LEU A 150 7.25 -17.42 6.39
N GLU A 151 7.37 -17.81 7.66
CA GLU A 151 6.23 -18.17 8.51
C GLU A 151 5.22 -17.03 8.64
N ALA A 152 5.68 -15.82 8.99
CA ALA A 152 4.81 -14.64 9.10
C ALA A 152 4.12 -14.28 7.77
N PHE A 153 4.79 -14.47 6.63
CA PHE A 153 4.17 -14.24 5.32
C PHE A 153 3.18 -15.33 4.92
N ASN A 154 3.42 -16.59 5.30
CA ASN A 154 2.51 -17.69 5.05
C ASN A 154 1.19 -17.56 5.85
N GLU A 155 1.26 -17.04 7.08
CA GLU A 155 0.06 -16.70 7.87
C GLU A 155 -0.81 -15.68 7.14
N LEU A 156 -0.20 -14.58 6.67
CA LEU A 156 -0.91 -13.58 5.88
C LEU A 156 -1.45 -14.15 4.57
N LYS A 157 -0.70 -15.05 3.91
CA LYS A 157 -1.13 -15.72 2.69
C LYS A 157 -2.37 -16.58 2.92
N ALA A 158 -2.44 -17.31 4.02
CA ALA A 158 -3.61 -18.12 4.37
C ALA A 158 -4.85 -17.23 4.57
N LEU A 159 -4.70 -16.09 5.25
CA LEU A 159 -5.78 -15.12 5.43
C LEU A 159 -6.21 -14.49 4.10
N PHE A 160 -5.26 -14.20 3.21
CA PHE A 160 -5.53 -13.70 1.87
C PHE A 160 -6.38 -14.68 1.05
N GLU A 161 -6.07 -15.98 1.06
CA GLU A 161 -6.86 -16.98 0.32
C GLU A 161 -8.28 -17.13 0.89
N GLN A 162 -8.45 -17.05 2.22
CA GLN A 162 -9.78 -17.02 2.85
C GLN A 162 -10.60 -15.80 2.40
N LEU A 163 -9.95 -14.64 2.35
CA LEU A 163 -10.58 -13.39 1.91
C LEU A 163 -10.94 -13.46 0.41
N LYS A 164 -10.04 -13.97 -0.42
CA LYS A 164 -10.22 -14.12 -1.86
C LYS A 164 -11.38 -15.05 -2.23
N ALA A 165 -11.61 -16.10 -1.43
CA ALA A 165 -12.76 -16.99 -1.62
C ALA A 165 -14.11 -16.28 -1.47
N GLN A 166 -14.18 -15.19 -0.68
CA GLN A 166 -15.39 -14.42 -0.45
C GLN A 166 -15.51 -13.20 -1.38
N TYR A 167 -14.39 -12.58 -1.75
CA TYR A 167 -14.35 -11.36 -2.55
C TYR A 167 -13.51 -11.57 -3.82
N PRO A 168 -14.14 -11.85 -4.99
CA PRO A 168 -13.41 -12.18 -6.22
C PRO A 168 -12.46 -11.10 -6.77
N GLN A 169 -12.63 -9.86 -6.33
CA GLN A 169 -11.76 -8.72 -6.68
C GLN A 169 -10.43 -8.72 -5.90
N VAL A 170 -10.33 -9.56 -4.86
CA VAL A 170 -9.12 -9.70 -4.05
C VAL A 170 -8.06 -10.46 -4.84
N ASP A 171 -7.02 -9.74 -5.25
CA ASP A 171 -5.93 -10.23 -6.08
C ASP A 171 -4.55 -9.74 -5.61
N THR A 172 -4.52 -8.90 -4.58
CA THR A 172 -3.33 -8.18 -4.16
C THR A 172 -2.93 -8.52 -2.73
N LEU A 173 -1.73 -9.09 -2.58
CA LEU A 173 -1.06 -9.36 -1.31
C LEU A 173 0.22 -8.52 -1.26
N SER A 174 0.14 -7.36 -0.59
CA SER A 174 1.26 -6.42 -0.46
C SER A 174 2.10 -6.77 0.76
N MET A 175 3.20 -7.48 0.55
CA MET A 175 4.15 -7.85 1.59
C MET A 175 5.54 -8.02 1.02
N GLY A 176 6.56 -7.81 1.87
CA GLY A 176 7.96 -7.77 1.46
C GLY A 176 8.47 -6.37 1.15
N MET A 177 9.65 -6.10 1.66
CA MET A 177 10.49 -4.92 1.51
C MET A 177 11.92 -5.36 1.16
N SER A 178 12.87 -4.43 1.07
CA SER A 178 14.23 -4.76 0.61
C SER A 178 14.97 -5.82 1.44
N GLY A 179 14.61 -6.03 2.72
CA GLY A 179 15.30 -6.97 3.62
C GLY A 179 14.69 -8.36 3.72
N ASP A 180 13.46 -8.55 3.25
CA ASP A 180 12.64 -9.76 3.42
C ASP A 180 11.90 -10.13 2.12
N MET A 181 12.26 -9.48 1.01
CA MET A 181 11.64 -9.68 -0.31
C MET A 181 11.64 -11.15 -0.75
N GLN A 182 12.74 -11.87 -0.54
CA GLN A 182 12.85 -13.26 -0.98
C GLN A 182 11.82 -14.15 -0.29
N ALA A 183 11.69 -14.05 1.04
CA ALA A 183 10.69 -14.80 1.81
C ALA A 183 9.26 -14.39 1.41
N ALA A 184 9.00 -13.10 1.20
CA ALA A 184 7.69 -12.62 0.74
C ALA A 184 7.31 -13.16 -0.63
N VAL A 185 8.25 -13.21 -1.57
CA VAL A 185 8.02 -13.77 -2.91
C VAL A 185 7.74 -15.27 -2.82
N GLU A 186 8.49 -16.02 -2.01
CA GLU A 186 8.27 -17.45 -1.80
C GLU A 186 6.90 -17.75 -1.19
N ALA A 187 6.46 -16.95 -0.20
CA ALA A 187 5.12 -17.04 0.39
C ALA A 187 3.99 -16.58 -0.54
N GLY A 188 4.29 -16.14 -1.76
CA GLY A 188 3.27 -15.77 -2.75
C GLY A 188 2.77 -14.33 -2.66
N SER A 189 3.63 -13.40 -2.24
CA SER A 189 3.38 -11.96 -2.42
C SER A 189 3.01 -11.66 -3.86
N THR A 190 2.09 -10.72 -4.08
CA THR A 190 1.81 -10.23 -5.44
C THR A 190 2.42 -8.86 -5.67
N MET A 191 2.82 -8.16 -4.60
CA MET A 191 3.41 -6.84 -4.66
C MET A 191 4.43 -6.64 -3.53
N VAL A 192 5.68 -6.35 -3.91
CA VAL A 192 6.77 -6.02 -2.98
C VAL A 192 7.06 -4.52 -2.99
N ARG A 193 7.40 -3.94 -1.83
CA ARG A 193 7.57 -2.49 -1.64
C ARG A 193 9.05 -2.15 -1.45
N ILE A 194 9.71 -1.71 -2.52
CA ILE A 194 11.17 -1.57 -2.55
C ILE A 194 11.55 -0.09 -2.63
N GLY A 195 12.35 0.38 -1.67
CA GLY A 195 12.88 1.75 -1.64
C GLY A 195 14.38 1.78 -1.89
N THR A 196 15.16 1.40 -0.87
CA THR A 196 16.63 1.52 -0.86
C THR A 196 17.30 0.81 -2.03
N ALA A 197 16.80 -0.36 -2.45
CA ALA A 197 17.41 -1.08 -3.57
C ALA A 197 17.15 -0.43 -4.94
N ILE A 198 16.15 0.45 -5.07
CA ILE A 198 15.87 1.19 -6.31
C ILE A 198 16.56 2.56 -6.26
N PHE A 199 16.39 3.31 -5.18
CA PHE A 199 16.78 4.72 -5.12
C PHE A 199 18.05 4.98 -4.29
N GLY A 200 18.72 3.94 -3.79
CA GLY A 200 19.84 4.06 -2.86
C GLY A 200 19.44 4.55 -1.46
N ALA A 201 20.45 4.80 -0.62
CA ALA A 201 20.26 5.27 0.76
C ALA A 201 19.50 6.60 0.83
N ARG A 202 18.86 6.85 1.97
CA ARG A 202 18.15 8.12 2.22
C ARG A 202 19.15 9.19 2.61
N ASP A 203 18.95 10.41 2.09
CA ASP A 203 19.64 11.57 2.61
C ASP A 203 18.82 12.13 3.79
N TYR A 204 19.34 11.98 5.00
CA TYR A 204 18.68 12.48 6.22
C TYR A 204 19.08 13.94 6.52
N LYS A 205 19.88 14.57 5.67
CA LYS A 205 20.25 15.98 5.83
C LYS A 205 19.06 16.86 5.45
N LYS A 206 18.35 17.34 6.46
CA LYS A 206 17.61 18.60 6.41
C LYS A 206 18.42 19.66 7.13
#